data_AF-A0A1B9B5F2-F1
#
_entry.id   AF-A0A1B9B5F2-F1
#
_cell.length_a   1.000
_cell.length_b   1.000
_cell.length_c   1.000
_cell.angle_alpha   90.00
_cell.angle_beta   90.00
_cell.angle_gamma   90.00
#
_symmetry.space_group_name_H-M   'P 1'
#
loop_
_entity.id
_entity.type
_entity.pdbx_description
1 polymer ?
#
loop_
_entity_poly.entity_id
_entity_poly.type
_entity_poly.pdbx_seq_one_letter_code
_entity_poly.pdbx_strand_id
1 'polypeptide(L)'
;MHIIKARELDYLYKSIKPILDTATIIEIDDRETEETLHHYLFLHQYYDRIVSSSYFTKEEVLHSQYYWYHQFKEMYFDRFEHDGGMEQQAFKLLEHLDRELEGNIDWPVIEKIVNGEI
;
A
#
# COMPACT_ATOMS: atom_id res chain seq x y z
N MET A 1 -3.71 -12.53 8.96
CA MET A 1 -3.03 -11.96 7.78
C MET A 1 -1.61 -11.51 8.09
N HIS A 2 -0.69 -11.66 7.14
CA HIS A 2 0.64 -11.03 7.18
C HIS A 2 0.64 -9.73 6.35
N ILE A 3 1.31 -8.69 6.84
CA ILE A 3 1.51 -7.44 6.10
C ILE A 3 2.97 -7.34 5.72
N ILE A 4 3.25 -7.19 4.42
CA ILE A 4 4.60 -7.10 3.87
C ILE A 4 5.25 -5.81 4.38
N LYS A 5 6.23 -5.95 5.29
CA LYS A 5 6.90 -4.82 5.94
C LYS A 5 8.03 -4.24 5.07
N ALA A 6 8.50 -3.04 5.41
CA ALA A 6 9.51 -2.31 4.63
C ALA A 6 10.75 -3.16 4.31
N ARG A 7 11.25 -3.93 5.29
CA ARG A 7 12.39 -4.84 5.08
C ARG A 7 12.12 -5.92 4.03
N GLU A 8 10.91 -6.45 3.96
CA GLU A 8 10.52 -7.45 2.96
C GLU A 8 10.37 -6.81 1.58
N LEU A 9 9.82 -5.59 1.52
CA LEU A 9 9.77 -4.79 0.31
C LEU A 9 11.18 -4.48 -0.21
N ASP A 10 12.15 -4.15 0.64
CA ASP A 10 13.54 -3.93 0.24
C ASP A 10 14.16 -5.14 -0.47
N TYR A 11 13.89 -6.35 0.04
CA TYR A 11 14.35 -7.58 -0.60
C TYR A 11 13.70 -7.78 -1.96
N LEU A 12 12.38 -7.57 -2.05
CA LEU A 12 11.64 -7.64 -3.31
C LEU A 12 12.12 -6.59 -4.31
N TYR A 13 12.38 -5.37 -3.86
CA TYR A 13 12.83 -4.25 -4.69
C TYR A 13 14.21 -4.55 -5.31
N LYS A 14 15.14 -5.11 -4.52
CA LYS A 14 16.46 -5.54 -5.02
C LYS A 14 16.39 -6.66 -6.04
N SER A 15 15.40 -7.55 -5.91
CA SER A 15 15.18 -8.67 -6.82
C SER A 15 14.51 -8.24 -8.12
N ILE A 16 13.39 -7.52 -8.01
CA ILE A 16 12.55 -7.11 -9.14
C ILE A 16 13.16 -5.93 -9.91
N LYS A 17 13.92 -5.07 -9.22
CA LYS A 17 14.50 -3.81 -9.74
C LYS A 17 13.46 -2.98 -10.51
N PRO A 18 12.36 -2.59 -9.83
CA PRO A 18 11.28 -1.86 -10.47
C PRO A 18 11.74 -0.46 -10.89
N ILE A 19 11.14 0.03 -11.97
CA ILE A 19 11.12 1.45 -12.32
C ILE A 19 9.69 1.89 -11.99
N LEU A 20 9.53 2.64 -10.89
CA LEU A 20 8.21 3.13 -10.48
C LEU A 20 7.79 4.28 -11.38
N ASP A 21 6.55 4.26 -11.83
CA ASP A 21 5.92 5.46 -12.39
C ASP A 21 5.55 6.38 -11.23
N THR A 22 6.28 7.49 -11.13
CA THR A 22 6.09 8.52 -10.12
C THR A 22 5.43 9.77 -10.68
N ALA A 23 4.96 9.76 -11.94
CA ALA A 23 4.43 10.96 -12.61
C ALA A 23 3.15 11.51 -11.96
N THR A 24 2.44 10.68 -11.18
CA THR A 24 1.27 11.03 -10.39
C THR A 24 1.57 11.33 -8.92
N ILE A 25 2.85 11.34 -8.52
CA ILE A 25 3.24 11.68 -7.15
C ILE A 25 3.07 13.18 -6.95
N ILE A 26 2.28 13.54 -5.94
CA ILE A 26 2.27 14.89 -5.37
C ILE A 26 3.71 15.19 -4.93
N GLU A 27 4.25 16.37 -5.27
CA GLU A 27 5.56 16.75 -4.74
C GLU A 27 5.51 16.75 -3.20
N ILE A 28 6.18 15.77 -2.59
CA ILE A 28 6.23 15.59 -1.15
C ILE A 28 7.64 15.95 -0.70
N ASP A 29 7.79 17.09 -0.02
CA ASP A 29 9.07 17.53 0.57
C ASP A 29 9.33 16.86 1.94
N ASP A 30 8.88 15.60 2.07
CA ASP A 30 9.12 14.76 3.24
C ASP A 30 9.51 13.35 2.81
N ARG A 31 10.76 13.00 3.09
CA ARG A 31 11.35 11.72 2.65
C ARG A 31 10.60 10.51 3.22
N GLU A 32 10.09 10.59 4.44
CA GLU A 32 9.44 9.46 5.09
C GLU A 32 8.06 9.18 4.46
N THR A 33 7.29 10.25 4.21
CA THR A 33 6.02 10.17 3.48
C THR A 33 6.25 9.70 2.04
N GLU A 34 7.29 10.17 1.36
CA GLU A 34 7.68 9.72 0.02
C GLU A 34 8.06 8.22 -0.02
N GLU A 35 8.87 7.75 0.93
CA GLU A 35 9.24 6.33 1.05
C GLU A 35 8.00 5.44 1.26
N THR A 36 7.04 5.89 2.07
CA THR A 36 5.78 5.18 2.34
C THR A 36 4.91 5.10 1.08
N LEU A 37 4.85 6.18 0.30
CA LEU A 37 4.20 6.19 -1.00
C LEU A 37 4.87 5.22 -1.99
N HIS A 38 6.20 5.18 -2.02
CA HIS A 38 6.95 4.25 -2.87
C HIS A 38 6.65 2.79 -2.55
N HIS A 39 6.49 2.43 -1.27
CA HIS A 39 6.06 1.09 -0.88
C HIS A 39 4.70 0.72 -1.46
N TYR A 40 3.73 1.62 -1.36
CA TYR A 40 2.41 1.44 -1.99
C TYR A 40 2.52 1.29 -3.51
N LEU A 41 3.20 2.23 -4.19
CA LEU A 41 3.34 2.21 -5.64
C LEU A 41 4.01 0.94 -6.13
N PHE A 42 5.03 0.46 -5.42
CA PHE A 42 5.69 -0.79 -5.77
C PHE A 42 4.72 -1.97 -5.69
N LEU A 43 4.00 -2.12 -4.58
CA LEU A 43 3.02 -3.18 -4.43
C LEU A 43 1.90 -3.09 -5.47
N HIS A 44 1.47 -1.88 -5.82
CA HIS A 44 0.39 -1.63 -6.78
C HIS A 44 0.83 -1.92 -8.23
N GLN A 45 1.93 -1.33 -8.68
CA GLN A 45 2.40 -1.42 -10.08
C GLN A 45 3.04 -2.76 -10.41
N TYR A 46 3.61 -3.46 -9.41
CA TYR A 46 4.31 -4.74 -9.60
C TYR A 46 3.57 -5.93 -8.98
N TYR A 47 2.27 -5.78 -8.70
CA TYR A 47 1.40 -6.81 -8.10
C TYR A 47 1.61 -8.21 -8.71
N ASP A 48 1.43 -8.37 -10.02
CA ASP A 48 1.53 -9.69 -10.68
C ASP A 48 2.93 -10.29 -10.57
N ARG A 49 3.97 -9.44 -10.64
CA ARG A 49 5.36 -9.87 -10.47
C ARG A 49 5.62 -10.34 -9.05
N ILE A 50 5.16 -9.58 -8.05
CA ILE A 50 5.35 -9.94 -6.64
C ILE A 50 4.64 -11.28 -6.35
N VAL A 51 3.39 -11.44 -6.77
CA VAL A 51 2.64 -12.68 -6.56
C VAL A 51 3.29 -13.87 -7.29
N SER A 52 3.84 -13.68 -8.50
CA SER A 52 4.45 -14.77 -9.27
C SER A 52 5.90 -15.09 -8.89
N SER A 53 6.63 -14.14 -8.30
CA SER A 53 8.07 -14.27 -8.02
C SER A 53 8.43 -14.31 -6.53
N SER A 54 7.45 -14.37 -5.63
CA SER A 54 7.66 -14.42 -4.18
C SER A 54 6.81 -15.51 -3.52
N TYR A 55 6.96 -15.65 -2.20
CA TYR A 55 6.12 -16.54 -1.39
C TYR A 55 4.83 -15.87 -0.90
N PHE A 56 4.62 -14.59 -1.20
CA PHE A 56 3.44 -13.85 -0.77
C PHE A 56 2.23 -14.21 -1.61
N THR A 57 1.12 -14.43 -0.93
CA THR A 57 -0.19 -14.67 -1.53
C THR A 57 -0.78 -13.38 -2.10
N LYS A 58 -1.71 -13.53 -3.04
CA LYS A 58 -2.54 -12.42 -3.54
C LYS A 58 -3.15 -11.60 -2.39
N GLU A 59 -3.68 -12.28 -1.39
CA GLU A 59 -4.35 -11.66 -0.25
C GLU A 59 -3.40 -10.81 0.60
N GLU A 60 -2.19 -11.31 0.89
CA GLU A 60 -1.16 -10.57 1.63
C GLU A 60 -0.71 -9.32 0.85
N VAL A 61 -0.54 -9.43 -0.47
CA VAL A 61 -0.14 -8.28 -1.30
C VAL A 61 -1.24 -7.22 -1.31
N LEU A 62 -2.50 -7.59 -1.48
CA LEU A 62 -3.64 -6.65 -1.49
C LEU A 62 -3.82 -5.95 -0.14
N HIS A 63 -3.79 -6.68 0.98
CA HIS A 63 -3.85 -6.05 2.30
C HIS A 63 -2.66 -5.13 2.57
N SER A 64 -1.47 -5.50 2.08
CA SER A 64 -0.28 -4.66 2.17
C SER A 64 -0.38 -3.39 1.33
N GLN A 65 -1.00 -3.44 0.14
CA GLN A 65 -1.28 -2.24 -0.65
C GLN A 65 -2.16 -1.26 0.14
N TYR A 66 -3.25 -1.75 0.74
CA TYR A 66 -4.13 -0.92 1.56
C TYR A 66 -3.39 -0.35 2.78
N TYR A 67 -2.58 -1.17 3.46
CA TYR A 67 -1.75 -0.74 4.58
C TYR A 67 -0.83 0.43 4.21
N TRP A 68 0.00 0.27 3.19
CA TRP A 68 0.99 1.28 2.81
C TRP A 68 0.33 2.56 2.30
N TYR A 69 -0.79 2.44 1.59
CA TYR A 69 -1.58 3.61 1.18
C TYR A 69 -2.17 4.35 2.37
N HIS A 70 -2.75 3.63 3.34
CA HIS A 70 -3.32 4.23 4.54
C HIS A 70 -2.26 4.96 5.37
N GLN A 71 -1.09 4.33 5.57
CA GLN A 71 0.04 4.96 6.27
C GLN A 71 0.49 6.23 5.55
N PHE A 72 0.66 6.17 4.22
CA PHE A 72 1.00 7.35 3.41
C PHE A 72 -0.03 8.48 3.59
N LYS A 73 -1.33 8.16 3.50
CA LYS A 73 -2.43 9.12 3.65
C LYS A 73 -2.40 9.82 5.02
N GLU A 74 -2.29 9.06 6.10
CA GLU A 74 -2.26 9.63 7.46
C GLU A 74 -1.04 10.54 7.65
N MET A 75 0.14 10.08 7.23
CA MET A 75 1.36 10.90 7.29
C MET A 75 1.25 12.18 6.46
N TYR A 76 0.59 12.11 5.30
CA TYR A 76 0.34 13.28 4.48
C TYR A 76 -0.62 14.24 5.18
N PHE A 77 -1.74 13.76 5.74
CA PHE A 77 -2.70 14.61 6.46
C PHE A 77 -2.15 15.25 7.73
N ASP A 78 -1.22 14.57 8.42
CA ASP A 78 -0.56 15.11 9.61
C ASP A 78 0.40 16.28 9.29
N ARG A 79 0.98 16.27 8.09
CA ARG A 79 2.04 17.22 7.70
C ARG A 79 1.54 18.34 6.78
N PHE A 80 0.50 18.05 6.01
CA PHE A 80 -0.05 18.93 4.98
C PHE A 80 -1.53 19.20 5.29
N GLU A 81 -2.34 19.33 4.24
CA GLU A 81 -3.78 19.52 4.36
C GLU A 81 -4.54 18.23 4.06
N HIS A 82 -5.76 18.18 4.59
CA HIS A 82 -6.69 17.10 4.28
C HIS A 82 -7.06 17.13 2.80
N ASP A 83 -6.97 15.97 2.15
CA ASP A 83 -7.33 15.77 0.74
C ASP A 83 -8.43 14.71 0.63
N GLY A 84 -9.65 15.16 0.32
CA GLY A 84 -10.79 14.27 0.12
C GLY A 84 -10.63 13.28 -1.04
N GLY A 85 -9.77 13.59 -2.03
CA GLY A 85 -9.39 12.67 -3.09
C GLY A 85 -8.59 11.48 -2.56
N MET A 86 -7.70 11.71 -1.57
CA MET A 86 -6.95 10.63 -0.93
C MET A 86 -7.86 9.70 -0.11
N GLU A 87 -8.88 10.24 0.57
CA GLU A 87 -9.89 9.42 1.25
C GLU A 87 -10.68 8.58 0.26
N GLN A 88 -11.18 9.17 -0.82
CA GLN A 88 -11.89 8.45 -1.88
C GLN A 88 -11.05 7.32 -2.46
N GLN A 89 -9.74 7.53 -2.62
CA GLN A 89 -8.83 6.51 -3.11
C GLN A 89 -8.62 5.38 -2.08
N ALA A 90 -8.62 5.65 -0.77
CA ALA A 90 -8.63 4.60 0.25
C ALA A 90 -9.88 3.72 0.14
N PHE A 91 -11.06 4.33 -0.06
CA PHE A 91 -12.31 3.58 -0.26
C PHE A 91 -12.26 2.72 -1.54
N LYS A 92 -11.75 3.26 -2.66
CA LYS A 92 -11.58 2.50 -3.91
C LYS A 92 -10.64 1.31 -3.74
N LEU A 93 -9.60 1.43 -2.90
CA LEU A 93 -8.71 0.31 -2.59
C LEU A 93 -9.42 -0.78 -1.80
N LEU A 94 -10.31 -0.43 -0.86
CA LEU A 94 -11.15 -1.41 -0.17
C LEU A 94 -12.13 -2.09 -1.12
N GLU A 95 -12.78 -1.35 -2.02
CA GLU A 95 -13.66 -1.93 -3.05
C GLU A 95 -12.90 -2.86 -3.99
N HIS A 96 -11.67 -2.49 -4.37
CA HIS A 96 -10.80 -3.34 -5.15
C HIS A 96 -10.46 -4.62 -4.39
N LEU A 97 -10.08 -4.51 -3.12
CA LEU A 97 -9.73 -5.63 -2.26
C LEU A 97 -10.94 -6.57 -2.07
N ASP A 98 -12.13 -6.02 -1.83
CA ASP A 98 -13.40 -6.77 -1.77
C ASP A 98 -13.64 -7.59 -3.03
N ARG A 99 -13.54 -6.94 -4.20
CA ARG A 99 -13.76 -7.58 -5.50
C ARG A 99 -12.73 -8.69 -5.76
N GLU A 100 -11.46 -8.41 -5.49
CA GLU A 100 -10.36 -9.34 -5.78
C GLU A 100 -10.34 -10.54 -4.85
N LEU A 101 -10.91 -10.42 -3.65
CA LEU A 101 -11.03 -11.49 -2.65
C LEU A 101 -12.43 -12.09 -2.59
N GLU A 102 -13.32 -11.72 -3.52
CA GLU A 102 -14.70 -12.21 -3.59
C GLU A 102 -15.47 -12.04 -2.26
N GLY A 103 -15.28 -10.89 -1.60
CA GLY A 103 -15.90 -10.58 -0.32
C GLY A 103 -15.20 -11.17 0.92
N ASN A 104 -14.12 -11.94 0.74
CA ASN A 104 -13.37 -12.57 1.83
C ASN A 104 -12.29 -11.64 2.41
N ILE A 105 -12.66 -10.40 2.74
CA ILE A 105 -11.74 -9.45 3.37
C ILE A 105 -11.47 -9.84 4.83
N ASP A 106 -10.21 -9.82 5.27
CA ASP A 106 -9.84 -9.92 6.68
C ASP A 106 -10.12 -8.56 7.37
N TRP A 107 -11.39 -8.28 7.64
CA TRP A 107 -11.83 -7.03 8.29
C TRP A 107 -11.11 -6.71 9.61
N PRO A 108 -10.81 -7.68 10.50
CA PRO A 108 -9.97 -7.43 11.67
C PRO A 108 -8.60 -6.81 11.35
N VAL A 109 -8.02 -7.11 10.18
CA VAL A 109 -6.76 -6.52 9.75
C VAL A 109 -6.98 -5.10 9.25
N ILE A 110 -8.04 -4.86 8.47
CA ILE A 110 -8.40 -3.51 8.02
C ILE A 110 -8.61 -2.58 9.22
N GLU A 111 -9.32 -3.03 10.25
CA GLU A 111 -9.54 -2.28 11.48
C GLU A 111 -8.22 -1.92 12.17
N LYS A 112 -7.29 -2.89 12.31
CA LYS A 112 -5.96 -2.64 12.87
C LYS A 112 -5.14 -1.63 12.07
N ILE A 113 -5.24 -1.66 10.74
CA ILE A 113 -4.57 -0.68 9.87
C ILE A 113 -5.11 0.72 10.14
N VAL A 114 -6.43 0.87 10.18
CA VAL A 114 -7.10 2.16 10.40
C VAL A 114 -6.81 2.73 11.78
N ASN A 115 -6.73 1.87 12.80
CA ASN A 115 -6.42 2.28 14.18
C ASN A 115 -4.91 2.47 14.45
N GLY A 116 -4.03 2.18 13.48
CA GLY A 116 -2.58 2.27 13.66
C GLY A 116 -2.00 1.21 14.61
N GLU A 117 -2.63 0.03 14.70
CA GLU A 117 -2.25 -1.04 15.63
C GLU A 117 -1.21 -2.03 15.08
N ILE A 118 -0.89 -1.95 13.77
CA ILE A 118 0.08 -2.82 13.09
C ILE A 118 0.93 -2.09 12.07
#